data_AF-A0A7R9MEZ0-F1
#
_entry.id   AF-A0A7R9MEZ0-F1
#
_cell.length_a   1.000
_cell.length_b   1.000
_cell.length_c   1.000
_cell.angle_alpha   90.00
_cell.angle_beta   90.00
_cell.angle_gamma   90.00
#
_symmetry.space_group_name_H-M   'P 1'
#
loop_
_entity.id
_entity.type
_entity.pdbx_description
1 polymer ?
#
loop_
_entity_poly.entity_id
_entity_poly.type
_entity_poly.pdbx_seq_one_letter_code
_entity_poly.pdbx_strand_id
1 'polypeptide(L)'
;MTHHAIMISLCQTCHTLYGNHSNVIDLDPGKFDTLVINCAEKWIVEFYAPWCSYCIQFVPEYQKAAKDLKGVAKVGAVDGDLYWELGSRYDIQGFPTILIFGTNKTDPRKYTGPYTAPGLIAAVRSTSSLCNPIDNADIEKIAAQVQDTLIPVGFVYTQLSSQKDPHELWPTMTWDDITKEYGGLFFRAEGGGSAPFGERQEANAPVLDEIQTGTVKEKIATDIHTKPGDWSDLMYVATSGGGDQKTLRFKMFPGEVRPKNEAVVIWKRVA
;
A
#
# COMPACT_ATOMS: atom_id res chain seq x y z
N MET A 1 24.41 -65.42 -24.81
CA MET A 1 24.94 -64.69 -23.64
C MET A 1 24.84 -63.20 -23.93
N THR A 2 23.79 -62.53 -23.49
CA THR A 2 23.70 -61.05 -23.51
C THR A 2 22.90 -60.64 -22.26
N HIS A 3 23.62 -60.41 -21.16
CA HIS A 3 23.03 -59.88 -19.93
C HIS A 3 22.72 -58.40 -20.15
N HIS A 4 21.44 -58.06 -20.05
CA HIS A 4 20.97 -56.69 -19.98
C HIS A 4 21.34 -56.13 -18.61
N ALA A 5 22.26 -55.17 -18.58
CA ALA A 5 22.56 -54.40 -17.39
C ALA A 5 21.38 -53.46 -17.11
N ILE A 6 20.62 -53.75 -16.06
CA ILE A 6 19.63 -52.85 -15.49
C ILE A 6 20.41 -51.72 -14.80
N MET A 7 20.48 -50.57 -15.46
CA MET A 7 20.91 -49.32 -14.83
C MET A 7 19.85 -48.94 -13.80
N ILE A 8 20.08 -49.30 -12.54
CA ILE A 8 19.35 -48.76 -11.40
C ILE A 8 19.74 -47.29 -11.31
N SER A 9 18.89 -46.44 -11.91
CA SER A 9 18.92 -45.00 -11.66
C SER A 9 18.57 -44.78 -10.20
N LEU A 10 19.60 -44.61 -9.36
CA LEU A 10 19.46 -44.02 -8.04
C LEU A 10 19.03 -42.57 -8.26
N CYS A 11 17.72 -42.36 -8.36
CA CYS A 11 17.12 -41.07 -8.07
C CYS A 11 17.46 -40.75 -6.61
N GLN A 12 18.57 -40.05 -6.40
CA GLN A 12 18.94 -39.50 -5.10
C GLN A 12 17.83 -38.52 -4.73
N THR A 13 17.00 -38.92 -3.77
CA THR A 13 16.20 -37.98 -3.01
C THR A 13 17.17 -36.96 -2.42
N CYS A 14 17.08 -35.70 -2.87
CA CYS A 14 17.76 -34.56 -2.24
C CYS A 14 17.31 -34.54 -0.78
N HIS A 15 18.12 -35.13 0.10
CA HIS A 15 17.89 -35.09 1.53
C HIS A 15 18.41 -33.74 2.01
N THR A 16 17.50 -32.84 2.29
CA THR A 16 17.79 -31.62 3.04
C THR A 16 18.36 -32.04 4.41
N LEU A 17 19.46 -31.42 4.86
CA LEU A 17 20.07 -31.75 6.15
C LEU A 17 19.11 -31.49 7.32
N TYR A 18 18.19 -30.53 7.12
CA TYR A 18 17.12 -30.19 8.04
C TYR A 18 15.80 -30.79 7.55
N GLY A 19 15.17 -31.61 8.39
CA GLY A 19 13.87 -32.21 8.09
C GLY A 19 12.71 -31.21 8.22
N ASN A 20 11.57 -31.55 7.61
CA ASN A 20 10.34 -30.73 7.54
C ASN A 20 9.72 -30.32 8.89
N HIS A 21 10.17 -30.92 10.00
CA HIS A 21 9.71 -30.58 11.36
C HIS A 21 10.65 -29.63 12.11
N SER A 22 11.75 -29.22 11.49
CA SER A 22 12.69 -28.28 12.10
C SER A 22 12.20 -26.83 11.94
N ASN A 23 12.63 -25.93 12.84
CA ASN A 23 12.40 -24.49 12.69
C ASN A 23 13.45 -23.83 11.76
N VAL A 24 14.21 -24.64 11.02
CA VAL A 24 15.21 -24.20 10.06
C VAL A 24 14.60 -24.27 8.68
N ILE A 25 14.61 -23.16 7.96
CA ILE A 25 14.01 -23.04 6.63
C ILE A 25 15.04 -23.48 5.60
N ASP A 26 14.71 -24.47 4.79
CA ASP A 26 15.55 -24.85 3.65
C ASP A 26 15.43 -23.80 2.53
N LEU A 27 16.57 -23.25 2.14
CA LEU A 27 16.69 -22.13 1.21
C LEU A 27 17.36 -22.60 -0.09
N ASP A 28 16.54 -22.73 -1.13
CA ASP A 28 17.00 -22.73 -2.52
C ASP A 28 17.29 -21.28 -2.99
N PRO A 29 17.96 -21.07 -4.14
CA PRO A 29 18.31 -19.72 -4.60
C PRO A 29 17.12 -18.77 -4.74
N GLY A 30 15.96 -19.26 -5.19
CA GLY A 30 14.75 -18.45 -5.35
C GLY A 30 14.15 -18.03 -4.00
N LYS A 31 14.07 -18.97 -3.05
CA LYS A 31 13.66 -18.68 -1.67
C LYS A 31 14.65 -17.78 -0.96
N PHE A 32 15.94 -17.95 -1.21
CA PHE A 32 16.98 -17.10 -0.63
C PHE A 32 16.77 -15.64 -1.04
N ASP A 33 16.64 -15.37 -2.34
CA ASP A 33 16.47 -14.00 -2.82
C ASP A 33 15.14 -13.40 -2.34
N THR A 34 14.04 -14.18 -2.36
CA THR A 34 12.72 -13.69 -1.96
C THR A 34 12.56 -13.51 -0.44
N LEU A 35 13.07 -14.45 0.37
CA LEU A 35 12.86 -14.46 1.82
C LEU A 35 13.98 -13.76 2.59
N VAL A 36 15.23 -13.87 2.14
CA VAL A 36 16.40 -13.32 2.85
C VAL A 36 16.72 -11.92 2.35
N ILE A 37 16.78 -11.71 1.03
CA ILE A 37 17.25 -10.46 0.43
C ILE A 37 16.12 -9.43 0.28
N ASN A 38 14.95 -9.84 -0.19
CA ASN A 38 13.84 -8.92 -0.43
C ASN A 38 12.96 -8.65 0.79
N CYS A 39 13.36 -9.12 1.99
CA CYS A 39 12.59 -8.97 3.22
C CYS A 39 13.35 -8.22 4.31
N ALA A 40 12.65 -7.42 5.11
CA ALA A 40 13.24 -6.61 6.18
C ALA A 40 13.65 -7.41 7.44
N GLU A 41 13.22 -8.67 7.57
CA GLU A 41 13.49 -9.49 8.75
C GLU A 41 14.97 -9.88 8.87
N LYS A 42 15.49 -10.04 10.09
CA LYS A 42 16.85 -10.55 10.31
C LYS A 42 16.91 -12.04 9.98
N TRP A 43 18.00 -12.48 9.36
CA TRP A 43 18.24 -13.88 9.07
C TRP A 43 19.60 -14.33 9.60
N ILE A 44 19.66 -15.56 10.07
CA ILE A 44 20.91 -16.31 10.23
C ILE A 44 20.83 -17.50 9.27
N VAL A 45 21.84 -17.64 8.43
CA VAL A 45 21.87 -18.64 7.35
C VAL A 45 23.12 -19.48 7.47
N GLU A 46 22.95 -20.80 7.57
CA GLU A 46 24.04 -21.76 7.45
C GLU A 46 24.20 -22.20 5.99
N PHE A 47 25.42 -22.12 5.48
CA PHE A 47 25.83 -22.82 4.27
C PHE A 47 26.47 -24.15 4.69
N TYR A 48 25.90 -25.26 4.22
CA TYR A 48 26.31 -26.61 4.60
C TYR A 48 26.52 -27.49 3.36
N ALA A 49 27.08 -28.69 3.58
CA ALA A 49 27.04 -29.78 2.61
C ALA A 49 26.54 -31.06 3.31
N PRO A 50 25.68 -31.89 2.67
CA PRO A 50 25.03 -33.02 3.33
C PRO A 50 26.00 -34.13 3.75
N TRP A 51 27.19 -34.18 3.14
CA TRP A 51 28.27 -35.11 3.48
C TRP A 51 29.23 -34.58 4.55
N CYS A 52 29.10 -33.32 4.98
CA CYS A 52 30.01 -32.71 5.94
C CYS A 52 29.72 -33.18 7.37
N SER A 53 30.64 -33.97 7.95
CA SER A 53 30.49 -34.48 9.32
C SER A 53 30.32 -33.37 10.37
N TYR A 54 31.00 -32.23 10.21
CA TYR A 54 30.84 -31.08 11.10
C TYR A 54 29.46 -30.45 11.01
N CYS A 55 28.89 -30.33 9.81
CA CYS A 55 27.51 -29.86 9.62
C CYS A 55 26.51 -30.81 10.29
N ILE A 56 26.68 -32.12 10.11
CA ILE A 56 25.81 -33.14 10.73
C ILE A 56 25.84 -33.04 12.26
N GLN A 57 27.02 -32.85 12.85
CA GLN A 57 27.17 -32.69 14.30
C GLN A 57 26.58 -31.37 14.82
N PHE A 58 26.50 -30.34 13.97
CA PHE A 58 26.00 -29.02 14.32
C PHE A 58 24.47 -28.90 14.30
N VAL A 59 23.78 -29.73 13.50
CA VAL A 59 22.31 -29.79 13.40
C VAL A 59 21.56 -29.61 14.73
N PRO A 60 21.84 -30.36 15.81
CA PRO A 60 21.08 -30.25 17.06
C PRO A 60 21.20 -28.85 17.71
N GLU A 61 22.39 -28.26 17.69
CA GLU A 61 22.62 -26.91 18.24
C GLU A 61 21.97 -25.84 17.36
N TYR A 62 22.02 -26.01 16.03
CA TYR A 62 21.38 -25.08 15.10
C TYR A 62 19.86 -25.10 15.21
N GLN A 63 19.25 -26.29 15.33
CA GLN A 63 17.80 -26.43 15.55
C GLN A 63 17.35 -25.83 16.88
N LYS A 64 18.17 -25.97 17.93
CA LYS A 64 17.91 -25.34 19.23
C LYS A 64 17.95 -23.83 19.13
N ALA A 65 18.96 -23.27 18.46
CA ALA A 65 19.01 -21.83 18.18
C ALA A 65 17.80 -21.35 17.38
N ALA A 66 17.38 -22.11 16.36
CA ALA A 66 16.21 -21.80 15.54
C ALA A 66 14.90 -21.72 16.35
N LYS A 67 14.76 -22.58 17.38
CA LYS A 67 13.61 -22.54 18.28
C LYS A 67 13.62 -21.27 19.15
N ASP A 68 14.77 -20.88 19.68
CA ASP A 68 14.90 -19.75 20.61
C ASP A 68 14.94 -18.38 19.91
N LEU A 69 15.29 -18.35 18.63
CA LEU A 69 15.31 -17.14 17.80
C LEU A 69 13.95 -16.80 17.19
N LYS A 70 12.91 -17.60 17.41
CA LYS A 70 11.54 -17.30 16.94
C LYS A 70 11.12 -15.90 17.39
N GLY A 71 10.70 -15.09 16.41
CA GLY A 71 10.30 -13.69 16.63
C GLY A 71 11.46 -12.68 16.74
N VAL A 72 12.72 -13.14 16.75
CA VAL A 72 13.92 -12.28 16.77
C VAL A 72 14.63 -12.30 15.41
N ALA A 73 14.78 -13.49 14.82
CA ALA A 73 15.34 -13.68 13.49
C ALA A 73 14.80 -14.99 12.89
N LYS A 74 14.77 -15.05 11.56
CA LYS A 74 14.55 -16.31 10.84
C LYS A 74 15.85 -17.07 10.71
N VAL A 75 15.74 -18.40 10.69
CA VAL A 75 16.89 -19.31 10.60
C VAL A 75 16.75 -20.12 9.33
N GLY A 76 17.76 -20.05 8.47
CA GLY A 76 17.77 -20.70 7.18
C GLY A 76 19.00 -21.57 6.98
N ALA A 77 18.90 -22.54 6.08
CA ALA A 77 20.03 -23.36 5.68
C ALA A 77 20.05 -23.47 4.15
N VAL A 78 21.24 -23.39 3.57
CA VAL A 78 21.51 -23.50 2.13
C VAL A 78 22.47 -24.67 1.94
N ASP A 79 22.10 -25.61 1.07
CA ASP A 79 23.04 -26.61 0.56
C ASP A 79 24.02 -25.90 -0.40
N GLY A 80 25.20 -25.55 0.12
CA GLY A 80 26.23 -24.84 -0.64
C GLY A 80 26.98 -25.73 -1.62
N ASP A 81 26.88 -27.06 -1.50
CA ASP A 81 27.43 -28.02 -2.46
C ASP A 81 26.52 -28.11 -3.68
N LEU A 82 25.21 -28.17 -3.46
CA LEU A 82 24.21 -28.13 -4.53
C LEU A 82 24.10 -26.75 -5.18
N TYR A 83 24.09 -25.67 -4.39
CA TYR A 83 23.92 -24.29 -4.83
C TYR A 83 25.23 -23.48 -4.77
N TRP A 84 26.28 -24.01 -5.39
CA TRP A 84 27.63 -23.44 -5.37
C TRP A 84 27.70 -21.98 -5.85
N GLU A 85 26.88 -21.59 -6.83
CA GLU A 85 26.82 -20.20 -7.32
C GLU A 85 26.36 -19.23 -6.22
N LEU A 86 25.34 -19.63 -5.44
CA LEU A 86 24.85 -18.84 -4.31
C LEU A 86 25.91 -18.78 -3.19
N GLY A 87 26.64 -19.87 -2.93
CA GLY A 87 27.80 -19.84 -2.01
C GLY A 87 28.91 -18.91 -2.51
N SER A 88 29.18 -18.89 -3.81
CA SER A 88 30.21 -18.04 -4.42
C SER A 88 29.88 -16.55 -4.29
N ARG A 89 28.60 -16.15 -4.34
CA ARG A 89 28.16 -14.76 -4.12
C ARG A 89 28.63 -14.19 -2.77
N TYR A 90 28.88 -15.05 -1.79
CA TYR A 90 29.25 -14.66 -0.43
C TYR A 90 30.63 -15.20 0.01
N ASP A 91 31.48 -15.60 -0.94
CA ASP A 91 32.83 -16.12 -0.68
C ASP A 91 32.83 -17.27 0.35
N ILE A 92 31.91 -18.22 0.19
CA ILE A 92 31.85 -19.41 1.04
C ILE A 92 32.92 -20.40 0.59
N GLN A 93 33.99 -20.51 1.37
CA GLN A 93 35.15 -21.37 1.07
C GLN A 93 35.14 -22.72 1.80
N GLY A 94 34.17 -22.95 2.68
CA GLY A 94 34.10 -24.19 3.46
C GLY A 94 32.85 -24.27 4.33
N PHE A 95 32.60 -25.47 4.84
CA PHE A 95 31.38 -25.79 5.57
C PHE A 95 31.67 -26.30 7.00
N PRO A 96 30.79 -26.01 7.98
CA PRO A 96 29.72 -25.03 7.89
C PRO A 96 30.26 -23.59 7.85
N THR A 97 29.60 -22.71 7.10
CA THR A 97 29.81 -21.26 7.22
C THR A 97 28.47 -20.60 7.55
N ILE A 98 28.45 -19.73 8.56
CA ILE A 98 27.22 -19.05 9.00
C ILE A 98 27.32 -17.56 8.69
N LEU A 99 26.30 -17.02 8.04
CA LEU A 99 26.15 -15.60 7.77
C LEU A 99 24.93 -15.04 8.50
N ILE A 100 25.08 -13.85 9.09
CA ILE A 100 24.01 -13.10 9.73
C ILE A 100 23.65 -11.93 8.83
N PHE A 101 22.43 -11.95 8.30
CA PHE A 101 21.85 -10.90 7.48
C PHE A 101 21.01 -9.99 8.37
N GLY A 102 21.47 -8.75 8.53
CA GLY A 102 20.73 -7.69 9.22
C GLY A 102 19.57 -7.15 8.39
N THR A 103 19.09 -5.96 8.75
CA THR A 103 18.16 -5.18 7.91
C THR A 103 18.82 -4.73 6.60
N ASN A 104 20.09 -4.32 6.68
CA ASN A 104 20.92 -4.15 5.49
C ASN A 104 21.39 -5.52 4.99
N LYS A 105 20.95 -5.91 3.79
CA LYS A 105 21.25 -7.20 3.16
C LYS A 105 22.55 -7.21 2.39
N THR A 106 23.11 -6.05 2.08
CA THR A 106 24.32 -5.94 1.26
C THR A 106 25.60 -6.19 2.04
N ASP A 107 25.52 -6.23 3.38
CA ASP A 107 26.66 -6.47 4.27
C ASP A 107 26.36 -7.57 5.30
N PRO A 108 26.25 -8.85 4.86
CA PRO A 108 26.08 -9.96 5.78
C PRO A 108 27.36 -10.22 6.57
N ARG A 109 27.21 -10.41 7.88
CA ARG A 109 28.34 -10.67 8.78
C ARG A 109 28.61 -12.15 8.89
N LYS A 110 29.85 -12.56 8.62
CA LYS A 110 30.31 -13.93 8.90
C LYS A 110 30.38 -14.17 10.40
N TYR A 111 29.72 -15.21 10.88
CA TYR A 111 29.79 -15.62 12.27
C TYR A 111 31.09 -16.38 12.53
N THR A 112 31.83 -15.97 13.56
CA THR A 112 33.13 -16.55 13.94
C THR A 112 33.14 -17.05 15.40
N GLY A 113 31.98 -17.08 16.05
CA GLY A 113 31.84 -17.55 17.42
C GLY A 113 31.72 -19.08 17.53
N PRO A 114 31.47 -19.60 18.75
CA PRO A 114 31.30 -21.03 18.96
C PRO A 114 30.03 -21.59 18.30
N TYR A 115 30.12 -22.78 17.70
CA TYR A 115 29.00 -23.49 17.08
C TYR A 115 28.05 -24.12 18.12
N THR A 116 27.50 -23.28 19.00
CA THR A 116 26.55 -23.65 20.05
C THR A 116 25.34 -22.74 20.01
N ALA A 117 24.18 -23.25 20.43
CA ALA A 117 22.94 -22.47 20.42
C ALA A 117 23.06 -21.15 21.19
N PRO A 118 23.63 -21.11 22.42
CA PRO A 118 23.82 -19.85 23.14
C PRO A 118 24.73 -18.86 22.39
N GLY A 119 25.78 -19.35 21.72
CA GLY A 119 26.68 -18.52 20.93
C GLY A 119 25.98 -17.85 19.75
N LEU A 120 25.20 -18.63 19.00
CA LEU A 120 24.41 -18.14 17.86
C LEU A 120 23.34 -17.15 18.30
N ILE A 121 22.60 -17.48 19.37
CA ILE A 121 21.56 -16.60 19.92
C ILE A 121 22.17 -15.29 20.38
N ALA A 122 23.29 -15.34 21.10
CA ALA A 122 24.00 -14.16 21.56
C ALA A 122 24.46 -13.30 20.38
N ALA A 123 25.02 -13.90 19.32
CA ALA A 123 25.47 -13.16 18.14
C ALA A 123 24.33 -12.51 17.36
N VAL A 124 23.19 -13.18 17.19
CA VAL A 124 22.02 -12.59 16.53
C VAL A 124 21.44 -11.45 17.36
N ARG A 125 21.39 -11.60 18.69
CA ARG A 125 20.87 -10.56 19.60
C ARG A 125 21.84 -9.38 19.76
N SER A 126 23.15 -9.64 19.79
CA SER A 126 24.19 -8.61 19.87
C SER A 126 24.44 -7.93 18.53
N THR A 127 23.93 -8.50 17.43
CA THR A 127 23.75 -7.78 16.18
C THR A 127 22.60 -6.78 16.40
N SER A 128 22.94 -5.68 17.07
CA SER A 128 22.21 -4.42 17.03
C SER A 128 21.81 -4.17 15.58
N SER A 129 20.58 -3.72 15.34
CA SER A 129 20.15 -3.29 14.01
C SER A 129 21.31 -2.54 13.36
N LEU A 130 21.84 -3.04 12.23
CA LEU A 130 22.83 -2.31 11.43
C LEU A 130 22.16 -1.17 10.65
N CYS A 131 21.10 -0.60 11.23
CA CYS A 131 20.80 0.79 11.03
C CYS A 131 21.65 1.50 12.08
N ASN A 132 22.53 2.40 11.67
CA ASN A 132 22.76 3.57 12.53
C ASN A 132 21.38 4.02 13.03
N PRO A 133 21.18 4.34 14.31
CA PRO A 133 19.93 4.93 14.74
C PRO A 133 19.66 6.07 13.78
N ILE A 134 18.56 5.98 13.03
CA ILE A 134 18.13 7.09 12.19
C ILE A 134 17.87 8.20 13.19
N ASP A 135 18.74 9.20 13.22
CA ASP A 135 18.49 10.41 13.98
C ASP A 135 17.16 10.97 13.49
N ASN A 136 16.38 11.60 14.37
CA ASN A 136 15.16 12.28 13.96
C ASN A 136 15.44 13.29 12.82
N ALA A 137 16.66 13.84 12.76
CA ALA A 137 17.13 14.66 11.64
C ALA A 137 17.20 13.90 10.29
N ASP A 138 17.57 12.61 10.31
CA ASP A 138 17.59 11.77 9.12
C ASP A 138 16.17 11.26 8.77
N ILE A 139 15.29 11.04 9.75
CA ILE A 139 13.86 10.76 9.51
C ILE A 139 13.21 11.96 8.81
N GLU A 140 13.47 13.18 9.28
CA GLU A 140 12.94 14.39 8.66
C GLU A 140 13.50 14.61 7.24
N LYS A 141 14.80 14.35 7.02
CA LYS A 141 15.39 14.40 5.67
C LYS A 141 14.85 13.33 4.73
N ILE A 142 14.67 12.10 5.20
CA ILE A 142 14.11 11.01 4.40
C ILE A 142 12.63 11.26 4.13
N ALA A 143 11.86 11.75 5.11
CA ALA A 143 10.46 12.13 4.92
C ALA A 143 10.31 13.27 3.90
N ALA A 144 11.19 14.28 3.95
CA ALA A 144 11.25 15.35 2.97
C ALA A 144 11.65 14.83 1.57
N GLN A 145 12.64 13.94 1.47
CA GLN A 145 13.05 13.33 0.19
C GLN A 145 11.98 12.41 -0.41
N VAL A 146 11.24 11.67 0.41
CA VAL A 146 10.15 10.78 -0.04
C VAL A 146 8.94 11.60 -0.50
N GLN A 147 8.66 12.76 0.11
CA GLN A 147 7.66 13.70 -0.39
C GLN A 147 8.06 14.28 -1.76
N ASP A 148 9.34 14.61 -1.98
CA ASP A 148 9.81 15.21 -3.23
C ASP A 148 9.91 14.25 -4.43
N THR A 149 10.15 12.96 -4.18
CA THR A 149 10.46 11.97 -5.24
C THR A 149 9.25 11.21 -5.81
N LEU A 150 8.07 11.28 -5.19
CA LEU A 150 6.93 10.45 -5.61
C LEU A 150 5.91 11.15 -6.52
N ILE A 151 6.01 12.46 -6.75
CA ILE A 151 5.02 13.22 -7.53
C ILE A 151 5.65 13.67 -8.86
N PRO A 152 5.43 13.01 -10.00
CA PRO A 152 6.07 13.41 -11.25
C PRO A 152 5.74 14.86 -11.67
N VAL A 153 6.66 15.54 -12.35
CA VAL A 153 6.33 16.78 -13.08
C VAL A 153 5.20 16.47 -14.07
N GLY A 154 4.17 17.30 -14.05
CA GLY A 154 2.92 17.09 -14.79
C GLY A 154 1.82 16.38 -13.99
N PHE A 155 2.08 15.93 -12.76
CA PHE A 155 1.04 15.41 -11.87
C PHE A 155 -0.05 16.46 -11.63
N VAL A 156 -1.31 16.01 -11.69
CA VAL A 156 -2.49 16.85 -11.49
C VAL A 156 -3.07 16.57 -10.10
N TYR A 157 -3.15 17.61 -9.27
CA TYR A 157 -3.74 17.57 -7.94
C TYR A 157 -5.09 18.29 -7.95
N THR A 158 -6.16 17.55 -7.66
CA THR A 158 -7.51 18.10 -7.51
C THR A 158 -7.77 18.40 -6.04
N GLN A 159 -7.77 19.68 -5.68
CA GLN A 159 -8.00 20.16 -4.33
C GLN A 159 -9.50 20.36 -4.07
N LEU A 160 -10.03 19.67 -3.07
CA LEU A 160 -11.36 19.94 -2.51
C LEU A 160 -11.35 21.15 -1.57
N SER A 161 -12.51 21.74 -1.31
CA SER A 161 -12.64 22.95 -0.45
C SER A 161 -12.18 22.74 1.01
N SER A 162 -12.11 21.48 1.45
CA SER A 162 -11.68 21.06 2.79
C SER A 162 -10.21 20.62 2.85
N GLN A 163 -9.52 20.58 1.71
CA GLN A 163 -8.15 20.09 1.60
C GLN A 163 -7.14 21.25 1.53
N LYS A 164 -5.95 21.00 2.08
CA LYS A 164 -4.86 21.98 2.12
C LYS A 164 -4.34 22.27 0.72
N ASP A 165 -3.86 23.50 0.55
CA ASP A 165 -3.21 23.95 -0.67
C ASP A 165 -1.97 23.08 -0.96
N PRO A 166 -1.71 22.68 -2.22
CA PRO A 166 -0.53 21.88 -2.54
C PRO A 166 0.80 22.56 -2.19
N HIS A 167 0.87 23.90 -2.14
CA HIS A 167 2.06 24.61 -1.67
C HIS A 167 2.28 24.42 -0.15
N GLU A 168 1.25 24.12 0.62
CA GLU A 168 1.39 23.76 2.04
C GLU A 168 1.78 22.29 2.23
N LEU A 169 1.29 21.41 1.35
CA LEU A 169 1.57 19.98 1.39
C LEU A 169 2.96 19.64 0.84
N TRP A 170 3.39 20.37 -0.19
CA TRP A 170 4.64 20.19 -0.92
C TRP A 170 5.30 21.56 -1.21
N PRO A 171 5.83 22.23 -0.17
CA PRO A 171 6.36 23.60 -0.27
C PRO A 171 7.61 23.73 -1.15
N THR A 172 8.30 22.62 -1.40
CA THR A 172 9.49 22.49 -2.26
C THR A 172 9.14 22.32 -3.74
N MET A 173 7.87 22.07 -4.08
CA MET A 173 7.39 21.87 -5.44
C MET A 173 6.73 23.12 -6.01
N THR A 174 6.81 23.29 -7.31
CA THR A 174 6.15 24.40 -8.02
C THR A 174 4.84 23.91 -8.63
N TRP A 175 3.75 24.63 -8.36
CA TRP A 175 2.41 24.28 -8.81
C TRP A 175 1.79 25.43 -9.61
N ASP A 176 1.18 25.09 -10.75
CA ASP A 176 0.36 26.00 -11.54
C ASP A 176 -1.13 25.70 -11.34
N ASP A 177 -1.93 26.73 -11.10
CA ASP A 177 -3.39 26.64 -11.13
C ASP A 177 -3.86 26.57 -12.60
N ILE A 178 -4.22 25.36 -13.04
CA ILE A 178 -4.72 25.08 -14.39
C ILE A 178 -6.23 24.86 -14.41
N THR A 179 -6.93 25.27 -13.35
CA THR A 179 -8.37 25.09 -13.20
C THR A 179 -9.16 25.62 -14.39
N LYS A 180 -8.72 26.74 -14.98
CA LYS A 180 -9.34 27.35 -16.17
C LYS A 180 -9.29 26.44 -17.41
N GLU A 181 -8.26 25.59 -17.53
CA GLU A 181 -8.12 24.63 -18.63
C GLU A 181 -9.16 23.50 -18.54
N TYR A 182 -9.69 23.23 -17.34
CA TYR A 182 -10.69 22.19 -17.07
C TYR A 182 -12.12 22.74 -16.88
N GLY A 183 -12.35 24.03 -17.19
CA GLY A 183 -13.58 24.79 -16.94
C GLY A 183 -14.88 24.31 -17.61
N GLY A 184 -14.91 23.09 -18.16
CA GLY A 184 -16.09 22.43 -18.74
C GLY A 184 -16.36 21.00 -18.24
N LEU A 185 -15.52 20.42 -17.38
CA LEU A 185 -15.60 19.01 -16.96
C LEU A 185 -16.36 18.75 -15.65
N PHE A 186 -16.68 19.77 -14.86
CA PHE A 186 -17.41 19.63 -13.59
C PHE A 186 -18.80 20.25 -13.68
N PHE A 187 -19.81 19.46 -13.28
CA PHE A 187 -21.23 19.74 -13.55
C PHE A 187 -21.76 21.00 -12.84
N ARG A 188 -22.62 21.75 -13.54
CA ARG A 188 -23.43 22.85 -13.01
C ARG A 188 -24.79 22.30 -12.54
N ALA A 189 -25.26 22.72 -11.36
CA ALA A 189 -26.68 22.73 -11.02
C ALA A 189 -27.11 24.21 -10.96
N GLU A 190 -28.23 24.52 -11.62
CA GLU A 190 -28.67 25.86 -12.02
C GLU A 190 -28.88 26.91 -10.91
N GLY A 191 -28.94 28.18 -11.34
CA GLY A 191 -29.86 29.19 -10.78
C GLY A 191 -29.33 30.09 -9.67
N GLY A 192 -28.48 31.06 -10.02
CA GLY A 192 -28.04 32.14 -9.13
C GLY A 192 -26.62 32.59 -9.45
N GLY A 193 -26.34 33.89 -9.33
CA GLY A 193 -25.02 34.46 -9.63
C GLY A 193 -23.90 33.63 -8.99
N SER A 194 -23.02 33.09 -9.83
CA SER A 194 -21.90 32.26 -9.40
C SER A 194 -20.86 33.18 -8.76
N ALA A 195 -20.39 32.84 -7.56
CA ALA A 195 -19.12 33.38 -7.09
C ALA A 195 -17.99 32.99 -8.06
N PRO A 196 -16.86 33.72 -8.10
CA PRO A 196 -15.68 33.31 -8.85
C PRO A 196 -15.31 31.84 -8.55
N PHE A 197 -14.82 31.14 -9.57
CA PHE A 197 -14.42 29.75 -9.45
C PHE A 197 -13.35 29.62 -8.34
N GLY A 198 -13.62 28.78 -7.31
CA GLY A 198 -12.77 28.63 -6.13
C GLY A 198 -13.36 29.17 -4.82
N GLU A 199 -14.47 29.92 -4.85
CA GLU A 199 -15.14 30.38 -3.63
C GLU A 199 -16.16 29.36 -3.10
N ARG A 200 -16.18 29.14 -1.77
CA ARG A 200 -17.15 28.27 -1.08
C ARG A 200 -18.55 28.88 -1.19
N GLN A 201 -19.46 28.16 -1.84
CA GLN A 201 -20.85 28.58 -1.96
C GLN A 201 -21.72 27.96 -0.85
N GLU A 202 -22.47 28.76 -0.10
CA GLU A 202 -23.40 28.28 0.94
C GLU A 202 -24.53 27.40 0.36
N ALA A 203 -24.93 26.39 1.16
CA ALA A 203 -25.65 25.19 0.74
C ALA A 203 -27.18 25.32 0.80
N ASN A 204 -27.85 25.66 -0.32
CA ASN A 204 -29.29 25.97 -0.26
C ASN A 204 -30.13 25.30 -1.37
N ALA A 205 -30.15 23.96 -1.46
CA ALA A 205 -31.20 23.28 -2.24
C ALA A 205 -31.75 22.05 -1.49
N PRO A 206 -33.05 22.03 -1.12
CA PRO A 206 -33.62 20.88 -0.43
C PRO A 206 -33.81 19.67 -1.39
N VAL A 207 -33.85 18.44 -0.84
CA VAL A 207 -34.07 17.20 -1.62
C VAL A 207 -35.55 17.04 -2.00
N LEU A 208 -35.81 16.57 -3.22
CA LEU A 208 -37.13 16.20 -3.72
C LEU A 208 -37.57 14.88 -3.08
N ASP A 209 -38.63 14.89 -2.27
CA ASP A 209 -39.19 13.72 -1.56
C ASP A 209 -40.30 13.05 -2.38
N GLU A 210 -41.31 13.84 -2.75
CA GLU A 210 -42.51 13.35 -3.42
C GLU A 210 -42.95 14.32 -4.53
N ILE A 211 -43.57 13.79 -5.59
CA ILE A 211 -44.17 14.57 -6.66
C ILE A 211 -45.67 14.26 -6.72
N GLN A 212 -46.49 15.31 -6.79
CA GLN A 212 -47.93 15.19 -6.96
C GLN A 212 -48.41 15.97 -8.19
N THR A 213 -49.30 15.37 -8.97
CA THR A 213 -50.00 16.04 -10.06
C THR A 213 -51.46 16.29 -9.71
N GLY A 214 -52.06 17.32 -10.31
CA GLY A 214 -53.43 17.73 -10.03
C GLY A 214 -54.08 18.49 -11.17
N THR A 215 -55.31 18.93 -10.95
CA THR A 215 -56.06 19.80 -11.87
C THR A 215 -56.82 20.83 -11.05
N VAL A 216 -56.68 22.11 -11.42
CA VAL A 216 -57.36 23.23 -10.78
C VAL A 216 -58.08 24.07 -11.83
N LYS A 217 -59.17 24.72 -11.42
CA LYS A 217 -59.95 25.62 -12.30
C LYS A 217 -59.49 27.08 -12.23
N GLU A 218 -58.73 27.41 -11.20
CA GLU A 218 -58.26 28.76 -10.92
C GLU A 218 -56.83 28.96 -11.43
N LYS A 219 -56.50 30.19 -11.82
CA LYS A 219 -55.19 30.54 -12.35
C LYS A 219 -54.15 30.50 -11.23
N ILE A 220 -53.11 29.71 -11.41
CA ILE A 220 -52.02 29.57 -10.45
C ILE A 220 -51.10 30.80 -10.49
N ALA A 221 -50.59 31.21 -9.32
CA ALA A 221 -49.59 32.25 -9.18
C ALA A 221 -48.27 31.87 -9.88
N THR A 222 -47.52 32.85 -10.39
CA THR A 222 -46.29 32.60 -11.15
C THR A 222 -45.07 32.33 -10.27
N ASP A 223 -45.08 32.84 -9.04
CA ASP A 223 -43.97 32.67 -8.10
C ASP A 223 -44.24 31.46 -7.21
N ILE A 224 -43.30 30.53 -7.19
CA ILE A 224 -43.42 29.25 -6.48
C ILE A 224 -42.59 29.32 -5.22
N HIS A 225 -43.25 29.26 -4.06
CA HIS A 225 -42.54 29.15 -2.79
C HIS A 225 -42.28 27.69 -2.45
N THR A 226 -41.12 27.43 -1.86
CA THR A 226 -40.76 26.12 -1.30
C THR A 226 -40.29 26.30 0.14
N LYS A 227 -40.63 25.35 1.01
CA LYS A 227 -40.18 25.31 2.40
C LYS A 227 -39.64 23.90 2.71
N PRO A 228 -38.54 23.77 3.46
CA PRO A 228 -38.03 22.46 3.88
C PRO A 228 -39.10 21.67 4.65
N GLY A 229 -39.29 20.39 4.30
CA GLY A 229 -40.27 19.50 4.92
C GLY A 229 -41.72 19.66 4.45
N ASP A 230 -42.01 20.66 3.61
CA ASP A 230 -43.36 20.98 3.15
C ASP A 230 -43.47 20.92 1.61
N TRP A 231 -44.70 20.98 1.11
CA TRP A 231 -44.99 21.02 -0.31
C TRP A 231 -44.72 22.39 -0.91
N SER A 232 -44.23 22.41 -2.15
CA SER A 232 -44.22 23.61 -2.99
C SER A 232 -45.65 24.10 -3.25
N ASP A 233 -45.75 25.37 -3.60
CA ASP A 233 -46.94 25.87 -4.28
C ASP A 233 -47.21 25.07 -5.56
N LEU A 234 -48.46 25.06 -6.01
CA LEU A 234 -48.84 24.41 -7.27
C LEU A 234 -48.12 25.11 -8.43
N MET A 235 -47.60 24.33 -9.36
CA MET A 235 -47.01 24.80 -10.61
C MET A 235 -47.95 24.50 -11.76
N TYR A 236 -48.10 25.45 -12.67
CA TYR A 236 -48.82 25.22 -13.92
C TYR A 236 -47.98 24.35 -14.88
N VAL A 237 -48.58 23.31 -15.44
CA VAL A 237 -47.95 22.41 -16.41
C VAL A 237 -48.55 22.58 -17.80
N ALA A 238 -49.88 22.58 -17.89
CA ALA A 238 -50.60 22.68 -19.16
C ALA A 238 -52.05 23.09 -18.92
N THR A 239 -52.72 23.61 -19.95
CA THR A 239 -54.16 23.84 -19.94
C THR A 239 -54.83 22.69 -20.68
N SER A 240 -55.85 22.09 -20.07
CA SER A 240 -56.65 21.04 -20.70
C SER A 240 -57.83 21.64 -21.48
N GLY A 241 -58.41 20.83 -22.38
CA GLY A 241 -59.51 21.21 -23.28
C GLY A 241 -60.83 21.52 -22.56
N GLY A 242 -60.83 22.63 -21.82
CA GLY A 242 -61.92 23.09 -20.95
C GLY A 242 -61.55 24.31 -20.09
N GLY A 243 -60.30 24.79 -20.15
CA GLY A 243 -59.80 25.93 -19.37
C GLY A 243 -59.15 25.54 -18.04
N ASP A 244 -59.36 24.29 -17.60
CA ASP A 244 -58.75 23.73 -16.40
C ASP A 244 -57.24 23.59 -16.55
N GLN A 245 -56.50 24.01 -15.52
CA GLN A 245 -55.05 23.97 -15.45
C GLN A 245 -54.57 22.67 -14.82
N LYS A 246 -53.69 21.95 -15.51
CA LYS A 246 -52.95 20.79 -14.99
C LYS A 246 -51.78 21.28 -14.16
N THR A 247 -51.57 20.64 -13.02
CA THR A 247 -50.65 21.12 -11.99
C THR A 247 -49.65 20.08 -11.58
N LEU A 248 -48.48 20.53 -11.14
CA LEU A 248 -47.44 19.74 -10.49
C LEU A 248 -47.05 20.43 -9.20
N ARG A 249 -46.78 19.68 -8.14
CA ARG A 249 -46.06 20.19 -6.98
C ARG A 249 -45.16 19.11 -6.43
N PHE A 250 -44.19 19.53 -5.64
CA PHE A 250 -43.24 18.62 -5.05
C PHE A 250 -43.03 18.90 -3.57
N LYS A 251 -42.76 17.85 -2.79
CA LYS A 251 -42.47 17.95 -1.37
C LYS A 251 -40.98 17.96 -1.15
N MET A 252 -40.52 18.86 -0.29
CA MET A 252 -39.12 18.90 0.11
C MET A 252 -38.88 17.99 1.32
N PHE A 253 -37.79 17.22 1.30
CA PHE A 253 -37.39 16.40 2.45
C PHE A 253 -37.00 17.30 3.64
N PRO A 254 -37.41 16.98 4.88
CA PRO A 254 -37.21 17.86 6.05
C PRO A 254 -35.78 17.85 6.61
N GLY A 255 -34.94 16.87 6.27
CA GLY A 255 -33.70 16.58 7.01
C GLY A 255 -32.43 16.34 6.21
N GLU A 256 -32.44 16.47 4.87
CA GLU A 256 -31.27 16.18 4.05
C GLU A 256 -31.00 17.33 3.08
N VAL A 257 -29.80 17.92 3.19
CA VAL A 257 -29.27 18.94 2.29
C VAL A 257 -28.32 18.21 1.34
N ARG A 258 -28.48 18.35 0.01
CA ARG A 258 -27.44 17.86 -0.90
C ARG A 258 -26.15 18.64 -0.62
N PRO A 259 -24.98 18.01 -0.50
CA PRO A 259 -23.75 18.77 -0.65
C PRO A 259 -23.79 19.41 -2.04
N LYS A 260 -23.71 20.75 -2.12
CA LYS A 260 -23.48 21.41 -3.40
C LYS A 260 -22.14 20.93 -3.93
N ASN A 261 -22.03 20.86 -5.26
CA ASN A 261 -20.77 20.58 -5.94
C ASN A 261 -19.67 21.45 -5.33
N GLU A 262 -18.67 20.82 -4.72
CA GLU A 262 -17.51 21.55 -4.22
C GLU A 262 -16.74 22.09 -5.43
N ALA A 263 -16.43 23.38 -5.42
CA ALA A 263 -15.47 23.92 -6.36
C ALA A 263 -14.13 23.24 -6.08
N VAL A 264 -13.60 22.56 -7.10
CA VAL A 264 -12.29 21.92 -7.01
C VAL A 264 -11.27 22.77 -7.72
N VAL A 265 -10.15 23.06 -7.06
CA VAL A 265 -9.02 23.73 -7.72
C VAL A 265 -8.12 22.64 -8.29
N ILE A 266 -7.73 22.79 -9.56
CA ILE A 266 -6.88 21.82 -10.24
C ILE A 266 -5.51 22.43 -10.40
N TRP A 267 -4.55 21.80 -9.74
CA TRP A 267 -3.16 22.16 -9.77
C TRP A 267 -2.37 21.19 -10.62
N LYS A 268 -1.32 21.67 -11.26
CA LYS A 268 -0.35 20.82 -11.93
C LYS A 268 1.04 21.12 -11.43
N ARG A 269 1.77 20.08 -11.04
CA ARG A 269 3.19 20.20 -10.71
C ARG A 269 3.95 20.57 -11.98
N VAL A 270 4.72 21.65 -11.94
CA VAL A 270 5.54 22.12 -13.07
C VAL A 270 7.04 21.98 -12.83
N ALA A 271 7.48 21.96 -11.57
CA ALA A 271 8.87 21.69 -11.19
C ALA A 271 8.92 21.03 -9.81
#